data_AF-A0A938ANQ6-F1
#
_entry.id   AF-A0A938ANQ6-F1
#
_cell.length_a   1.000
_cell.length_b   1.000
_cell.length_c   1.000
_cell.angle_alpha   90.00
_cell.angle_beta   90.00
_cell.angle_gamma   90.00
#
_symmetry.space_group_name_H-M   'P 1'
#
loop_
_entity.id
_entity.type
_entity.pdbx_description
1 polymer ?
#
loop_
_entity_poly.entity_id
_entity_poly.type
_entity_poly.pdbx_seq_one_letter_code
_entity_poly.pdbx_strand_id
1 'polypeptide(L)'
;MATQTLVAEEPPADLDLVNAALAYLAQLGRQPAAEQRWTAGDRRYLVGPLIVGDPAWGRDTPAWLSEAVQVARLGLVLAGEHEHASEEEATAYLMAASLAAPLHADWAALYFWVAARVLARWGKVNEEEDFWHMIEVAAPQRALRRDQEDDLRRLLCDIRRSVERHARLSHTTCTTTPPTQEGTQK
;
A
#
# COMPACT_ATOMS: atom_id res chain seq x y z
N MET A 1 -0.40 -48.81 -19.94
CA MET A 1 -0.48 -48.09 -18.66
C MET A 1 -0.21 -46.62 -18.96
N ALA A 2 -1.26 -45.84 -19.24
CA ALA A 2 -1.11 -44.41 -19.51
C ALA A 2 -1.27 -43.67 -18.18
N THR A 3 -0.18 -43.12 -17.67
CA THR A 3 -0.19 -42.28 -16.47
C THR A 3 -0.77 -40.93 -16.87
N GLN A 4 -2.01 -40.65 -16.47
CA GLN A 4 -2.57 -39.30 -16.55
C GLN A 4 -1.85 -38.42 -15.53
N THR A 5 -1.07 -37.48 -16.04
CA THR A 5 -0.53 -36.36 -15.29
C THR A 5 -1.70 -35.44 -14.96
N LEU A 6 -2.15 -35.46 -13.70
CA LEU A 6 -3.06 -34.45 -13.15
C LEU A 6 -2.33 -33.10 -13.20
N VAL A 7 -2.74 -32.24 -14.13
CA VAL A 7 -2.40 -30.83 -14.10
C VAL A 7 -3.07 -30.25 -12.85
N ALA A 8 -2.26 -29.87 -11.86
CA ALA A 8 -2.76 -29.08 -10.74
C ALA A 8 -3.19 -27.73 -11.33
N GLU A 9 -4.50 -27.45 -11.32
CA GLU A 9 -4.98 -26.10 -11.62
C GLU A 9 -4.38 -25.16 -10.57
N GLU A 10 -3.53 -24.23 -11.03
CA GLU A 10 -3.14 -23.09 -10.20
C GLU A 10 -4.43 -22.32 -9.82
N PRO A 11 -4.57 -21.92 -8.55
CA PRO A 11 -5.73 -21.17 -8.10
C PRO A 11 -5.87 -19.85 -8.89
N PRO A 12 -7.10 -19.34 -9.06
CA PRO A 12 -7.30 -18.05 -9.69
C PRO A 12 -6.57 -16.95 -8.88
N ALA A 13 -5.89 -16.03 -9.56
CA ALA A 13 -5.07 -14.99 -8.93
C ALA A 13 -5.80 -14.17 -7.84
N ASP A 14 -7.12 -14.04 -7.96
CA ASP A 14 -7.97 -13.37 -6.95
C ASP A 14 -8.00 -14.13 -5.60
N LEU A 15 -7.98 -15.47 -5.65
CA LEU A 15 -7.94 -16.32 -4.47
C LEU A 15 -6.58 -16.23 -3.77
N ASP A 16 -5.51 -16.05 -4.55
CA ASP A 16 -4.16 -15.83 -4.01
C ASP A 16 -4.05 -14.51 -3.27
N LEU A 17 -4.65 -13.43 -3.79
CA LEU A 17 -4.65 -12.13 -3.13
C LEU A 17 -5.42 -12.16 -1.80
N VAL A 18 -6.58 -12.82 -1.75
CA VAL A 18 -7.37 -12.97 -0.51
C VAL A 18 -6.58 -13.78 0.52
N ASN A 19 -5.98 -14.91 0.12
CA ASN A 19 -5.17 -15.73 1.02
C ASN A 19 -3.95 -14.97 1.54
N ALA A 20 -3.27 -14.21 0.67
CA ALA A 20 -2.17 -13.34 1.06
C ALA A 20 -2.62 -12.26 2.06
N ALA A 21 -3.80 -11.65 1.86
CA ALA A 21 -4.35 -10.65 2.77
C ALA A 21 -4.72 -11.24 4.14
N LEU A 22 -5.25 -12.45 4.18
CA LEU A 22 -5.52 -13.16 5.44
C LEU A 22 -4.22 -13.53 6.17
N ALA A 23 -3.19 -13.99 5.44
CA ALA A 23 -1.87 -14.24 6.01
C ALA A 23 -1.22 -12.96 6.56
N TYR A 24 -1.35 -11.85 5.83
CA TYR A 24 -0.92 -10.53 6.29
C TYR A 24 -1.60 -10.12 7.60
N LEU A 25 -2.93 -10.30 7.73
CA LEU A 25 -3.63 -10.02 8.98
C LEU A 25 -3.14 -10.90 10.14
N ALA A 26 -2.89 -12.19 9.87
CA ALA A 26 -2.34 -13.08 10.88
C ALA A 26 -0.95 -12.63 11.36
N GLN A 27 -0.08 -12.16 10.46
CA GLN A 27 1.22 -11.57 10.83
C GLN A 27 1.08 -10.33 11.72
N LEU A 28 0.04 -9.52 11.52
CA LEU A 28 -0.26 -8.36 12.35
C LEU A 28 -0.95 -8.72 13.68
N GLY A 29 -1.24 -10.01 13.93
CA GLY A 29 -2.02 -10.44 15.10
C GLY A 29 -3.48 -9.98 15.03
N ARG A 30 -3.99 -9.71 13.82
CA ARG A 30 -5.36 -9.24 13.57
C ARG A 30 -6.22 -10.35 12.99
N GLN A 31 -7.53 -10.19 13.10
CA GLN A 31 -8.52 -11.10 12.55
C GLN A 31 -9.41 -10.34 11.56
N PRO A 32 -9.92 -11.00 10.51
CA PRO A 32 -10.92 -10.38 9.66
C PRO A 32 -12.18 -10.05 10.47
N ALA A 33 -12.89 -9.00 10.08
CA ALA A 33 -14.15 -8.60 10.67
C ALA A 33 -15.17 -9.74 10.56
N ALA A 34 -15.88 -10.01 11.66
CA ALA A 34 -16.90 -11.07 11.71
C ALA A 34 -18.06 -10.83 10.72
N GLU A 35 -18.39 -9.55 10.51
CA GLU A 35 -19.34 -9.11 9.48
C GLU A 35 -18.63 -8.13 8.53
N GLN A 36 -18.59 -8.48 7.24
CA GLN A 36 -17.95 -7.65 6.24
C GLN A 36 -18.89 -6.50 5.82
N ARG A 37 -18.53 -5.26 6.18
CA ARG A 37 -19.26 -4.05 5.79
C ARG A 37 -18.45 -3.26 4.77
N TRP A 38 -18.73 -3.51 3.51
CA TRP A 38 -18.06 -2.83 2.41
C TRP A 38 -18.61 -1.43 2.21
N THR A 39 -17.74 -0.43 2.24
CA THR A 39 -18.09 0.95 1.94
C THR A 39 -17.71 1.31 0.50
N ALA A 40 -18.33 2.36 -0.06
CA ALA A 40 -17.86 2.94 -1.31
C ALA A 40 -16.42 3.50 -1.21
N GLY A 41 -15.96 3.82 0.00
CA GLY A 41 -14.57 4.18 0.30
C GLY A 41 -13.63 3.00 0.08
N ASP A 42 -13.98 1.82 0.60
CA ASP A 42 -13.16 0.61 0.46
C ASP A 42 -12.94 0.20 -0.99
N ARG A 43 -14.02 0.21 -1.79
CA ARG A 43 -13.88 -0.04 -3.23
C ARG A 43 -12.87 0.91 -3.86
N ARG A 44 -12.98 2.21 -3.58
CA ARG A 44 -12.09 3.25 -4.13
C ARG A 44 -10.67 3.11 -3.64
N TYR A 45 -10.48 2.70 -2.38
CA TYR A 45 -9.17 2.46 -1.83
C TYR A 45 -8.48 1.27 -2.49
N LEU A 46 -9.19 0.17 -2.71
CA LEU A 46 -8.65 -1.02 -3.36
C LEU A 46 -8.24 -0.75 -4.81
N VAL A 47 -9.03 0.01 -5.58
CA VAL A 47 -8.72 0.31 -6.99
C VAL A 47 -7.96 1.62 -7.20
N GLY A 48 -7.74 2.39 -6.14
CA GLY A 48 -7.13 3.71 -6.23
C GLY A 48 -5.63 3.63 -6.51
N PRO A 49 -5.02 4.70 -7.06
CA PRO A 49 -3.60 4.69 -7.36
C PRO A 49 -2.77 4.58 -6.07
N LEU A 50 -1.52 4.14 -6.21
CA LEU A 50 -0.52 4.31 -5.15
C LEU A 50 -0.19 5.80 -5.03
N ILE A 51 -0.29 6.35 -3.81
CA ILE A 51 0.05 7.74 -3.54
C ILE A 51 1.48 7.76 -2.98
N VAL A 52 2.37 8.47 -3.68
CA VAL A 52 3.78 8.64 -3.30
C VAL A 52 4.08 10.09 -2.93
N GLY A 53 5.10 10.32 -2.09
CA GLY A 53 5.44 11.65 -1.58
C GLY A 53 5.86 12.64 -2.66
N ASP A 54 6.61 12.16 -3.65
CA ASP A 54 6.91 12.90 -4.88
C ASP A 54 6.59 12.02 -6.11
N PRO A 55 5.66 12.42 -6.99
CA PRO A 55 5.30 11.66 -8.18
C PRO A 55 6.45 11.41 -9.16
N ALA A 56 7.49 12.25 -9.16
CA ALA A 56 8.67 12.06 -10.01
C ALA A 56 9.39 10.73 -9.72
N TRP A 57 9.32 10.27 -8.47
CA TRP A 57 9.91 9.02 -8.00
C TRP A 57 8.90 7.87 -7.90
N GLY A 58 7.67 8.05 -8.37
CA GLY A 58 6.63 7.02 -8.26
C GLY A 58 6.99 5.73 -9.00
N ARG A 59 7.68 5.84 -10.14
CA ARG A 59 8.12 4.69 -10.95
C ARG A 59 9.29 3.93 -10.32
N ASP A 60 10.00 4.56 -9.40
CA ASP A 60 11.12 3.97 -8.67
C ASP A 60 10.66 3.19 -7.43
N THR A 61 9.35 3.14 -7.16
CA THR A 61 8.81 2.27 -6.13
C THR A 61 9.07 0.80 -6.49
N PRO A 62 9.74 0.02 -5.62
CA PRO A 62 10.00 -1.38 -5.90
C PRO A 62 8.71 -2.16 -6.20
N ALA A 63 8.75 -3.04 -7.19
CA ALA A 63 7.58 -3.84 -7.59
C ALA A 63 6.99 -4.63 -6.41
N TRP A 64 7.85 -5.26 -5.61
CA TRP A 64 7.44 -6.00 -4.42
C TRP A 64 6.68 -5.13 -3.40
N LEU A 65 7.03 -3.84 -3.28
CA LEU A 65 6.38 -2.92 -2.34
C LEU A 65 5.00 -2.52 -2.87
N SER A 66 4.87 -2.36 -4.18
CA SER A 66 3.58 -2.10 -4.83
C SER A 66 2.62 -3.30 -4.70
N GLU A 67 3.13 -4.52 -4.81
CA GLU A 67 2.38 -5.75 -4.56
C GLU A 67 2.01 -5.89 -3.08
N ALA A 68 2.95 -5.61 -2.17
CA ALA A 68 2.72 -5.61 -0.73
C ALA A 68 1.61 -4.63 -0.31
N VAL A 69 1.57 -3.44 -0.91
CA VAL A 69 0.48 -2.47 -0.71
C VAL A 69 -0.86 -3.08 -1.09
N GLN A 70 -1.00 -3.76 -2.23
CA GLN A 70 -2.28 -4.34 -2.65
C GLN A 70 -2.81 -5.37 -1.63
N VAL A 71 -1.93 -6.25 -1.16
CA VAL A 71 -2.26 -7.23 -0.11
C VAL A 71 -2.66 -6.53 1.19
N ALA A 72 -1.87 -5.54 1.62
CA ALA A 72 -2.12 -4.80 2.85
C ALA A 72 -3.44 -4.02 2.80
N ARG A 73 -3.77 -3.39 1.66
CA ARG A 73 -5.04 -2.68 1.46
C ARG A 73 -6.23 -3.63 1.63
N LEU A 74 -6.18 -4.80 1.00
CA LEU A 74 -7.23 -5.80 1.15
C LEU A 74 -7.31 -6.31 2.59
N GLY A 75 -6.17 -6.56 3.23
CA GLY A 75 -6.10 -6.94 4.64
C GLY A 75 -6.84 -5.95 5.55
N LEU A 76 -6.53 -4.65 5.44
CA LEU A 76 -7.20 -3.62 6.24
C LEU A 76 -8.72 -3.57 5.99
N VAL A 77 -9.15 -3.67 4.73
CA VAL A 77 -10.58 -3.71 4.41
C VAL A 77 -11.25 -4.94 5.02
N LEU A 78 -10.61 -6.12 4.93
CA LEU A 78 -11.12 -7.36 5.54
C LEU A 78 -11.15 -7.28 7.07
N ALA A 79 -10.26 -6.52 7.70
CA ALA A 79 -10.28 -6.25 9.14
C ALA A 79 -11.35 -5.21 9.56
N GLY A 80 -12.03 -4.56 8.61
CA GLY A 80 -12.98 -3.48 8.88
C GLY A 80 -12.30 -2.15 9.22
N GLU A 81 -11.04 -1.97 8.82
CA GLU A 81 -10.27 -0.76 9.04
C GLU A 81 -10.40 0.18 7.83
N HIS A 82 -11.34 1.12 7.94
CA HIS A 82 -11.74 1.98 6.82
C HIS A 82 -11.08 3.37 6.82
N GLU A 83 -10.43 3.76 7.92
CA GLU A 83 -10.06 5.16 8.17
C GLU A 83 -8.65 5.53 7.70
N HIS A 84 -7.72 4.57 7.68
CA HIS A 84 -6.31 4.83 7.44
C HIS A 84 -5.69 3.89 6.40
N ALA A 85 -4.57 4.33 5.83
CA ALA A 85 -3.78 3.53 4.90
C ALA A 85 -2.92 2.50 5.64
N SER A 86 -2.22 1.64 4.91
CA SER A 86 -1.28 0.67 5.49
C SER A 86 0.12 1.26 5.71
N GLU A 87 0.90 0.61 6.59
CA GLU A 87 2.31 0.94 6.83
C GLU A 87 3.15 0.82 5.54
N GLU A 88 2.79 -0.11 4.65
CA GLU A 88 3.41 -0.29 3.33
C GLU A 88 3.24 0.97 2.46
N GLU A 89 2.07 1.62 2.49
CA GLU A 89 1.85 2.87 1.77
C GLU A 89 2.62 4.03 2.37
N ALA A 90 2.69 4.12 3.70
CA ALA A 90 3.55 5.12 4.35
C ALA A 90 5.03 4.93 3.98
N THR A 91 5.49 3.68 3.88
CA THR A 91 6.86 3.36 3.46
C THR A 91 7.12 3.83 2.03
N ALA A 92 6.22 3.49 1.09
CA ALA A 92 6.35 3.94 -0.30
C ALA A 92 6.30 5.48 -0.42
N TYR A 93 5.41 6.12 0.33
CA TYR A 93 5.26 7.57 0.36
C TYR A 93 6.54 8.27 0.84
N LEU A 94 7.05 7.86 2.01
CA LEU A 94 8.21 8.48 2.64
C LEU A 94 9.52 8.16 1.90
N MET A 95 9.64 6.98 1.30
CA MET A 95 10.74 6.63 0.42
C MET A 95 10.81 7.62 -0.76
N ALA A 96 9.73 7.79 -1.51
CA ALA A 96 9.68 8.73 -2.63
C ALA A 96 9.95 10.18 -2.19
N ALA A 97 9.40 10.61 -1.05
CA ALA A 97 9.69 11.92 -0.48
C ALA A 97 11.18 12.12 -0.17
N SER A 98 11.84 11.10 0.40
CA SER A 98 13.27 11.16 0.75
C SER A 98 14.21 11.24 -0.46
N LEU A 99 13.78 10.73 -1.61
CA LEU A 99 14.53 10.81 -2.86
C LEU A 99 14.42 12.21 -3.50
N ALA A 100 13.30 12.90 -3.28
CA ALA A 100 13.11 14.26 -3.77
C ALA A 100 13.91 15.29 -2.96
N ALA A 101 13.92 15.16 -1.64
CA ALA A 101 14.67 16.03 -0.75
C ALA A 101 14.98 15.35 0.61
N PRO A 102 16.01 15.80 1.34
CA PRO A 102 16.26 15.33 2.70
C PRO A 102 15.03 15.52 3.59
N LEU A 103 14.62 14.44 4.28
CA LEU A 103 13.52 14.50 5.24
C LEU A 103 13.94 15.25 6.50
N HIS A 104 13.00 15.99 7.09
CA HIS A 104 13.16 16.49 8.46
C HIS A 104 13.36 15.32 9.43
N ALA A 105 14.10 15.53 10.51
CA ALA A 105 14.51 14.47 11.44
C ALA A 105 13.34 13.60 11.94
N ASP A 106 12.20 14.21 12.28
CA ASP A 106 11.02 13.46 12.73
C ASP A 106 10.40 12.58 11.64
N TRP A 107 10.34 13.07 10.39
CA TRP A 107 9.85 12.28 9.25
C TRP A 107 10.83 11.18 8.84
N ALA A 108 12.14 11.45 8.96
CA ALA A 108 13.17 10.43 8.76
C ALA A 108 13.04 9.32 9.82
N ALA A 109 12.83 9.68 11.08
CA ALA A 109 12.60 8.72 12.15
C ALA A 109 11.37 7.84 11.88
N LEU A 110 10.27 8.45 11.44
CA LEU A 110 9.07 7.73 11.02
C LEU A 110 9.34 6.78 9.85
N TYR A 111 10.06 7.26 8.83
CA TYR A 111 10.41 6.47 7.67
C TYR A 111 11.20 5.22 8.04
N PHE A 112 12.28 5.37 8.81
CA PHE A 112 13.09 4.22 9.22
C PHE A 112 12.32 3.27 10.12
N TRP A 113 11.49 3.78 11.02
CA TRP A 113 10.67 2.95 11.91
C TRP A 113 9.65 2.11 11.12
N VAL A 114 8.91 2.72 10.18
CA VAL A 114 7.93 1.99 9.38
C VAL A 114 8.60 1.05 8.38
N ALA A 115 9.73 1.46 7.79
CA ALA A 115 10.49 0.65 6.86
C ALA A 115 11.04 -0.61 7.52
N ALA A 116 11.60 -0.53 8.75
CA ALA A 116 12.09 -1.70 9.48
C ALA A 116 11.02 -2.81 9.58
N ARG A 117 9.82 -2.42 10.02
CA ARG A 117 8.66 -3.31 10.20
C ARG A 117 8.18 -3.89 8.89
N VAL A 118 8.03 -3.05 7.86
CA VAL A 118 7.56 -3.48 6.54
C VAL A 118 8.57 -4.41 5.88
N LEU A 119 9.87 -4.08 5.92
CA LEU A 119 10.88 -4.95 5.33
C LEU A 119 10.94 -6.31 6.05
N ALA A 120 10.86 -6.36 7.38
CA ALA A 120 10.86 -7.60 8.13
C ALA A 120 9.60 -8.45 7.82
N ARG A 121 8.42 -7.82 7.84
CA ARG A 121 7.13 -8.47 7.53
C ARG A 121 7.11 -9.15 6.17
N TRP A 122 7.75 -8.51 5.18
CA TRP A 122 7.80 -8.98 3.80
C TRP A 122 9.08 -9.77 3.46
N GLY A 123 9.84 -10.19 4.49
CA GLY A 123 11.04 -11.03 4.35
C GLY A 123 12.16 -10.38 3.53
N LYS A 124 12.22 -9.05 3.51
CA LYS A 124 13.32 -8.28 2.87
C LYS A 124 14.52 -8.15 3.81
N VAL A 125 14.27 -8.29 5.11
CA VAL A 125 15.23 -8.57 6.17
C VAL A 125 14.66 -9.70 7.04
N ASN A 126 15.48 -10.40 7.83
CA ASN A 126 14.96 -11.50 8.65
C ASN A 126 14.14 -10.96 9.82
N GLU A 127 14.70 -9.99 10.55
CA GLU A 127 14.08 -9.34 11.71
C GLU A 127 14.22 -7.82 11.63
N GLU A 128 13.42 -7.08 12.41
CA GLU A 128 13.53 -5.62 12.47
C GLU A 128 14.93 -5.19 12.94
N GLU A 129 15.52 -5.95 13.88
CA GLU A 129 16.87 -5.75 14.40
C GLU A 129 17.95 -5.78 13.32
N ASP A 130 17.81 -6.66 12.32
CA ASP A 130 18.76 -6.75 11.20
C ASP A 130 18.76 -5.46 10.37
N PHE A 131 17.57 -4.86 10.17
CA PHE A 131 17.47 -3.57 9.50
C PHE A 131 18.20 -2.48 10.29
N TRP A 132 18.01 -2.43 11.61
CA TRP A 132 18.68 -1.46 12.47
C TRP A 132 20.20 -1.64 12.53
N HIS A 133 20.68 -2.89 12.48
CA HIS A 133 22.12 -3.17 12.40
C HIS A 133 22.71 -2.72 11.05
N MET A 134 21.98 -2.91 9.96
CA MET A 134 22.41 -2.46 8.62
C MET A 134 22.59 -0.94 8.54
N ILE A 135 21.74 -0.17 9.22
CA ILE A 135 21.75 1.30 9.15
C ILE A 135 22.45 1.98 10.34
N GLU A 136 23.18 1.21 11.15
CA GLU A 136 23.87 1.50 12.44
C GLU A 136 24.13 2.97 12.84
N VAL A 137 24.47 3.86 11.90
CA VAL A 137 24.89 5.26 12.14
C VAL A 137 23.82 6.30 11.73
N ALA A 138 22.81 5.93 10.95
CA ALA A 138 21.85 6.84 10.32
C ALA A 138 20.46 6.87 10.98
N ALA A 139 20.16 5.93 11.88
CA ALA A 139 18.84 5.78 12.50
C ALA A 139 18.62 6.80 13.64
N PRO A 140 17.63 7.72 13.55
CA PRO A 140 17.45 8.74 14.57
C PRO A 140 16.92 8.18 15.90
N GLN A 141 16.16 7.07 15.89
CA GLN A 141 15.50 6.47 17.06
C GLN A 141 14.79 5.16 16.71
N ARG A 142 14.83 4.17 17.62
CA ARG A 142 14.19 2.84 17.45
C ARG A 142 12.73 2.77 17.90
N ALA A 143 12.30 3.73 18.71
CA ALA A 143 10.93 3.85 19.19
C ALA A 143 10.36 5.20 18.75
N LEU A 144 9.07 5.21 18.40
CA LEU A 144 8.37 6.45 18.15
C LEU A 144 7.98 7.13 19.45
N ARG A 145 8.10 8.45 19.46
CA ARG A 145 7.49 9.30 20.47
C ARG A 145 6.00 9.46 20.15
N ARG A 146 5.21 9.85 21.15
CA ARG A 146 3.75 10.00 21.01
C ARG A 146 3.34 10.99 19.91
N ASP A 147 4.06 12.10 19.77
CA ASP A 147 3.86 13.08 18.70
C ASP A 147 4.07 12.46 17.32
N GLN A 148 5.10 11.64 17.16
CA GLN A 148 5.39 10.97 15.89
C GLN A 148 4.36 9.87 15.59
N GLU A 149 3.88 9.14 16.60
CA GLU A 149 2.76 8.21 16.40
C GLU A 149 1.49 8.92 15.93
N ASP A 150 1.20 10.09 16.49
CA ASP A 150 0.07 10.92 16.08
C ASP A 150 0.26 11.43 14.63
N ASP A 151 1.48 11.82 14.26
CA ASP A 151 1.81 12.24 12.89
C ASP A 151 1.77 11.09 11.88
N LEU A 152 2.20 9.88 12.26
CA LEU A 152 2.03 8.68 11.44
C LEU A 152 0.55 8.38 11.20
N ARG A 153 -0.27 8.43 12.25
CA ARG A 153 -1.73 8.22 12.13
C ARG A 153 -2.35 9.26 11.19
N ARG A 154 -1.95 10.54 11.30
CA ARG A 154 -2.39 11.60 10.38
C ARG A 154 -1.98 11.31 8.94
N LEU A 155 -0.71 10.95 8.71
CA LEU A 155 -0.19 10.60 7.39
C LEU A 155 -0.98 9.46 6.76
N LEU A 156 -1.25 8.37 7.50
CA LEU A 156 -2.01 7.24 6.98
C LEU A 156 -3.45 7.62 6.62
N CYS A 157 -4.10 8.46 7.43
CA CYS A 157 -5.43 9.00 7.12
C CYS A 157 -5.41 9.93 5.90
N ASP A 158 -4.35 10.72 5.71
CA ASP A 158 -4.16 11.60 4.54
C ASP A 158 -3.93 10.79 3.26
N ILE A 159 -3.08 9.76 3.32
CA ILE A 159 -2.83 8.82 2.21
C ILE A 159 -4.15 8.15 1.80
N ARG A 160 -4.88 7.56 2.75
CA ARG A 160 -6.18 6.90 2.50
C ARG A 160 -7.15 7.84 1.78
N ARG A 161 -7.33 9.04 2.31
CA ARG A 161 -8.20 10.08 1.69
C ARG A 161 -7.72 10.48 0.31
N SER A 162 -6.40 10.55 0.08
CA SER A 162 -5.83 10.86 -1.23
C SER A 162 -6.11 9.75 -2.24
N VAL A 163 -5.85 8.48 -1.89
CA VAL A 163 -6.17 7.32 -2.73
C VAL A 163 -7.64 7.35 -3.16
N GLU A 164 -8.55 7.51 -2.20
CA GLU A 164 -9.99 7.55 -2.47
C GLU A 164 -10.41 8.75 -3.34
N ARG A 165 -9.76 9.90 -3.17
CA ARG A 165 -10.01 11.10 -3.98
C ARG A 165 -9.55 10.88 -5.43
N HIS A 166 -8.35 10.36 -5.63
CA HIS A 166 -7.77 10.16 -6.95
C HIS A 166 -8.45 9.01 -7.70
N ALA A 167 -8.97 7.99 -7.01
CA ALA A 167 -9.82 6.98 -7.63
C ALA A 167 -11.08 7.57 -8.29
N ARG A 168 -11.67 8.63 -7.71
CA ARG A 168 -12.84 9.31 -8.32
C ARG A 168 -12.47 10.00 -9.62
N LEU A 169 -11.32 10.68 -9.65
CA LEU A 169 -10.88 11.46 -10.80
C LEU A 169 -10.63 10.57 -12.02
N SER A 170 -9.98 9.41 -11.83
CA SER A 170 -9.72 8.44 -12.89
C SER A 170 -10.99 7.90 -13.57
N HIS A 171 -12.11 7.84 -12.85
CA HIS A 171 -13.39 7.43 -13.42
C HIS A 171 -14.11 8.55 -14.19
N THR A 172 -13.81 9.82 -13.90
CA THR A 172 -14.52 10.95 -14.51
C THR A 172 -13.97 11.31 -15.89
N THR A 173 -12.68 11.03 -16.15
CA THR A 173 -12.01 11.33 -17.42
C THR A 173 -12.34 10.36 -18.56
N CYS A 174 -13.01 9.22 -18.27
CA CYS A 174 -13.33 8.20 -19.27
C CYS A 174 -14.67 8.45 -20.01
N THR A 175 -15.42 9.50 -19.64
CA THR A 175 -16.82 9.67 -20.10
C THR A 175 -17.05 10.91 -20.98
N THR A 176 -16.07 11.36 -21.77
CA THR A 176 -16.34 12.44 -22.75
C THR A 176 -15.43 12.40 -23.97
N THR A 177 -15.77 11.56 -24.96
CA THR A 177 -15.43 11.81 -26.36
C THR A 177 -16.68 11.52 -27.20
N PRO A 178 -17.49 12.52 -27.58
CA PRO A 178 -18.51 12.32 -28.59
C PRO A 178 -17.82 12.18 -29.97
N PRO A 179 -18.29 11.28 -30.85
CA PRO A 179 -17.79 11.22 -32.22
C PRO A 179 -18.15 12.53 -32.94
N THR A 180 -17.13 13.21 -33.45
CA THR A 180 -17.31 14.33 -34.39
C THR A 180 -17.93 13.74 -35.64
N GLN A 181 -19.23 13.99 -35.86
CA GLN A 181 -19.85 13.76 -37.15
C GLN A 181 -19.42 14.91 -38.08
N GLU A 182 -18.45 14.63 -38.93
CA GLU A 182 -18.18 15.46 -40.12
C GLU A 182 -19.39 15.37 -41.05
N GLY A 183 -20.22 16.41 -40.97
CA GLY A 183 -21.31 16.65 -41.90
C GLY A 183 -20.76 17.02 -43.27
N THR A 184 -21.00 16.13 -44.23
CA THR A 184 -21.05 16.39 -45.66
C THR A 184 -21.87 17.65 -45.95
N GLN A 185 -21.26 18.70 -46.52
CA GLN A 185 -21.98 19.72 -47.28
C GLN A 185 -21.22 20.18 -48.53
N LYS A 186 -21.76 19.74 -49.66
CA LYS A 186 -21.86 20.32 -51.01
C LYS A 186 -20.60 20.75 -51.77
#